data_AF-A0A2C1K2B5-F1
#
_entry.id   AF-A0A2C1K2B5-F1
#
_cell.length_a   1.000
_cell.length_b   1.000
_cell.length_c   1.000
_cell.angle_alpha   90.00
_cell.angle_beta   90.00
_cell.angle_gamma   90.00
#
_symmetry.space_group_name_H-M   'P 1'
#
loop_
_entity.id
_entity.type
_entity.pdbx_description
1 polymer ?
#
loop_
_entity_poly.entity_id
_entity_poly.type
_entity_poly.pdbx_seq_one_letter_code
_entity_poly.pdbx_strand_id
1 'polypeptide(L)'
;MRNDTLKLVAILSMLTDHIGLFFFPQIEIFRVVGRIAFPLFAFGVAVGCYYTKNIKKYTIRLLGFALFSTIPHYLVINNMQLNILFTFLVSVIGIAFLKEEKKLYGLLWLLVVPIISPLEYGLYGVWVPVLFYLFRQKK
;
A
#
# COMPACT_ATOMS: atom_id res chain seq x y z
N MET A 1 15.26 -11.78 -10.27
CA MET A 1 14.85 -10.53 -10.93
C MET A 1 15.08 -9.37 -9.96
N ARG A 2 15.79 -8.33 -10.40
CA ARG A 2 16.07 -7.15 -9.57
C ARG A 2 14.74 -6.45 -9.28
N ASN A 3 14.37 -6.29 -8.01
CA ASN A 3 13.09 -5.70 -7.55
C ASN A 3 12.80 -4.31 -8.13
N ASP A 4 13.80 -3.66 -8.73
CA ASP A 4 13.71 -2.29 -9.22
C ASP A 4 12.85 -2.15 -10.47
N THR A 5 12.80 -3.17 -11.35
CA THR A 5 11.97 -3.11 -12.57
C THR A 5 10.49 -3.14 -12.23
N LEU A 6 10.08 -4.00 -11.29
CA LEU A 6 8.68 -4.08 -10.84
C LEU A 6 8.24 -2.81 -10.11
N LYS A 7 9.11 -2.22 -9.28
CA LYS A 7 8.84 -0.92 -8.64
C LYS A 7 8.68 0.18 -9.66
N LEU A 8 9.54 0.22 -10.68
CA LEU A 8 9.48 1.24 -11.73
C LEU A 8 8.20 1.12 -12.54
N VAL A 9 7.78 -0.10 -12.91
CA VAL A 9 6.49 -0.35 -13.56
C VAL A 9 5.33 0.12 -12.67
N ALA A 10 5.34 -0.21 -11.38
CA ALA A 10 4.29 0.22 -10.45
C ALA A 10 4.18 1.75 -10.35
N ILE A 11 5.32 2.45 -10.27
CA ILE A 11 5.38 3.92 -10.22
C ILE A 11 4.87 4.53 -11.53
N LEU A 12 5.31 4.00 -12.68
CA LEU A 12 4.87 4.50 -13.99
C LEU A 12 3.37 4.29 -14.20
N SER A 13 2.83 3.13 -13.82
CA SER A 13 1.39 2.85 -13.88
C SER A 13 0.60 3.84 -13.01
N MET A 14 1.03 4.11 -11.78
CA MET A 14 0.37 5.07 -10.88
C MET A 14 0.47 6.51 -11.36
N LEU A 15 1.60 6.90 -11.96
CA LEU A 15 1.80 8.24 -12.50
C LEU A 15 0.92 8.46 -13.74
N THR A 16 0.82 7.45 -14.60
CA THR A 16 -0.07 7.47 -15.77
C THR A 16 -1.54 7.62 -15.37
N ASP A 17 -1.95 6.97 -14.28
CA ASP A 17 -3.29 7.12 -13.68
C ASP A 17 -3.59 8.55 -13.24
N HIS A 18 -2.68 9.17 -12.48
CA HIS A 18 -2.86 10.53 -11.96
C HIS A 18 -2.81 11.58 -13.07
N ILE A 19 -1.94 11.41 -14.07
CA ILE A 19 -1.94 12.25 -15.28
C ILE A 19 -3.26 12.11 -16.03
N GLY A 20 -3.76 10.88 -16.19
CA GLY A 20 -5.06 10.61 -16.80
C GLY A 20 -6.21 11.28 -16.04
N LEU A 21 -6.21 11.17 -14.72
CA LEU A 21 -7.22 11.80 -13.85
C LEU A 21 -7.21 13.33 -13.96
N PHE A 22 -6.02 13.95 -14.01
CA PHE A 22 -5.87 15.41 -14.03
C PHE A 22 -6.16 16.02 -15.41
N PHE A 23 -5.64 15.42 -16.50
CA PHE A 23 -5.73 15.98 -17.84
C PHE A 23 -6.89 15.41 -18.68
N PHE A 24 -7.28 14.15 -18.43
CA PHE A 24 -8.25 13.42 -19.25
C PHE A 24 -9.27 12.64 -18.40
N PRO A 25 -10.02 13.29 -17.48
CA PRO A 25 -10.90 12.60 -16.54
C PRO A 25 -12.02 11.78 -17.21
N GLN A 26 -12.35 12.07 -18.47
CA GLN A 26 -13.36 11.34 -19.25
C GLN A 26 -12.86 10.02 -19.84
N ILE A 27 -11.54 9.78 -19.86
CA ILE A 27 -10.93 8.59 -20.46
C ILE A 27 -10.64 7.55 -19.37
N GLU A 28 -11.57 6.63 -19.15
CA GLU A 28 -11.47 5.62 -18.09
C GLU A 28 -10.32 4.61 -18.27
N ILE A 29 -9.77 4.47 -19.48
CA ILE A 29 -8.68 3.54 -19.78
C ILE A 29 -7.43 3.84 -18.93
N PHE A 30 -7.10 5.11 -18.69
CA PHE A 30 -5.98 5.49 -17.82
C PHE A 30 -6.16 4.95 -16.40
N ARG A 31 -7.41 4.94 -15.94
CA ARG A 31 -7.81 4.45 -14.61
C ARG A 31 -7.67 2.94 -14.46
N VAL A 32 -7.96 2.20 -15.52
CA VAL A 32 -7.77 0.74 -15.57
C VAL A 32 -6.28 0.39 -15.51
N VAL A 33 -5.44 1.09 -16.28
CA VAL A 33 -3.98 0.89 -16.27
C VAL A 33 -3.40 1.23 -14.89
N GLY A 34 -3.90 2.31 -14.27
CA GLY A 34 -3.56 2.71 -12.91
C GLY A 34 -3.80 1.65 -11.86
N ARG A 35 -4.90 0.89 -11.98
CA ARG A 35 -5.26 -0.16 -11.02
C ARG A 35 -4.23 -1.30 -10.95
N ILE A 36 -3.41 -1.49 -11.98
CA ILE A 36 -2.33 -2.49 -11.98
C ILE A 36 -1.21 -2.08 -11.01
N ALA A 37 -1.05 -0.78 -10.72
CA ALA A 37 -0.06 -0.32 -9.75
C ALA A 37 -0.32 -0.89 -8.35
N PHE A 38 -1.58 -0.99 -7.94
CA PHE A 38 -1.95 -1.49 -6.61
C PHE A 38 -1.41 -2.89 -6.30
N PRO A 39 -1.72 -3.97 -7.07
CA PRO A 39 -1.21 -5.30 -6.76
C PRO A 39 0.32 -5.39 -6.84
N LEU A 40 0.96 -4.61 -7.70
CA LEU A 40 2.42 -4.54 -7.79
C LEU A 40 3.03 -3.93 -6.52
N PHE A 41 2.49 -2.83 -6.02
CA PHE A 41 2.93 -2.24 -4.76
C PHE A 41 2.62 -3.14 -3.57
N ALA A 42 1.44 -3.75 -3.53
CA ALA A 42 1.06 -4.70 -2.48
C ALA A 42 2.02 -5.90 -2.41
N PHE A 43 2.42 -6.45 -3.56
CA PHE A 43 3.44 -7.47 -3.64
C PHE A 43 4.81 -6.95 -3.15
N GLY A 44 5.21 -5.76 -3.60
CA GLY A 44 6.44 -5.10 -3.16
C GLY A 44 6.50 -4.90 -1.64
N VAL A 45 5.38 -4.52 -1.01
CA VAL A 45 5.24 -4.37 0.44
C VAL A 45 5.42 -5.72 1.13
N ALA A 46 4.76 -6.77 0.66
CA ALA A 46 4.90 -8.12 1.20
C ALA A 46 6.35 -8.63 1.13
N VAL A 47 7.02 -8.41 -0.02
CA VAL A 47 8.44 -8.72 -0.23
C VAL A 47 9.32 -7.93 0.73
N GLY A 48 9.05 -6.63 0.88
CA GLY A 48 9.76 -5.74 1.80
C GLY A 48 9.65 -6.21 3.24
N CYS A 49 8.44 -6.57 3.68
CA CYS A 49 8.20 -7.17 4.98
C CYS A 49 8.95 -8.48 5.15
N TYR A 50 9.00 -9.35 4.14
CA TYR A 50 9.69 -10.64 4.23
C TYR A 50 11.21 -10.49 4.41
N TYR A 51 11.88 -9.71 3.55
CA TYR A 51 13.34 -9.61 3.56
C TYR A 51 13.93 -8.56 4.52
N THR A 52 13.13 -7.60 5.01
CA THR A 52 13.68 -6.58 5.91
C THR A 52 14.03 -7.20 7.27
N LYS A 53 15.28 -7.02 7.70
CA LYS A 53 15.74 -7.42 9.05
C LYS A 53 15.16 -6.52 10.14
N ASN A 54 14.87 -5.25 9.82
CA ASN A 54 14.34 -4.28 10.78
C ASN A 54 13.02 -3.69 10.24
N ILE A 55 11.91 -4.25 10.71
CA ILE A 55 10.58 -3.83 10.27
C ILE A 55 10.22 -2.43 10.79
N LYS A 56 10.69 -2.04 11.98
CA LYS A 56 10.48 -0.69 12.54
C LYS A 56 11.05 0.40 11.63
N LYS A 57 12.32 0.25 11.19
CA LYS A 57 12.94 1.16 10.21
C LYS A 57 12.22 1.17 8.87
N TYR A 58 11.62 0.06 8.47
CA TYR A 58 10.82 0.01 7.24
C TYR A 58 9.51 0.78 7.40
N THR A 59 8.77 0.58 8.51
CA THR A 59 7.54 1.30 8.84
C THR A 59 7.77 2.81 8.95
N ILE A 60 8.84 3.26 9.61
CA ILE A 60 9.15 4.69 9.76
C ILE A 60 9.43 5.35 8.40
N ARG A 61 10.19 4.68 7.53
CA ARG A 61 10.44 5.19 6.17
C ARG A 61 9.13 5.30 5.38
N LEU A 62 8.28 4.28 5.46
CA LEU A 62 6.98 4.28 4.80
C LEU A 62 6.06 5.39 5.34
N LEU A 63 6.07 5.62 6.66
CA LEU A 63 5.33 6.71 7.28
C LEU A 63 5.80 8.08 6.78
N GLY A 64 7.12 8.28 6.68
CA GLY A 64 7.69 9.51 6.12
C GLY A 64 7.21 9.78 4.69
N PHE A 65 7.21 8.75 3.84
CA PHE A 65 6.66 8.86 2.48
C PHE A 65 5.14 9.10 2.48
N ALA A 66 4.39 8.43 3.37
CA ALA A 66 2.95 8.60 3.46
C ALA A 66 2.58 10.05 3.81
N LEU A 67 3.23 10.63 4.83
CA LEU A 67 3.01 12.01 5.22
C LEU A 67 3.40 13.01 4.13
N PHE A 68 4.55 12.78 3.48
CA PHE A 68 4.99 13.63 2.37
C PHE A 68 4.01 13.59 1.19
N SER A 69 3.52 12.39 0.85
CA SER A 69 2.60 12.17 -0.26
C SER A 69 1.17 12.63 0.03
N THR A 70 0.81 12.93 1.28
CA THR A 70 -0.52 13.47 1.61
C THR A 70 -0.75 14.85 0.99
N ILE A 71 0.30 15.68 0.90
CA ILE A 71 0.21 17.04 0.33
C ILE A 71 -0.27 17.00 -1.13
N PRO A 72 0.42 16.32 -2.06
CA PRO A 72 -0.03 16.26 -3.45
C PRO A 72 -1.35 15.50 -3.61
N HIS A 73 -1.60 14.48 -2.79
CA HIS A 73 -2.85 13.70 -2.82
C HIS A 73 -4.06 14.58 -2.50
N TYR A 74 -3.99 15.37 -1.44
CA TYR A 74 -5.04 16.32 -1.06
C TYR A 74 -5.30 17.36 -2.16
N LEU A 75 -4.26 17.88 -2.81
CA LEU A 75 -4.40 18.87 -3.88
C LEU A 75 -5.12 18.32 -5.12
N VAL A 76 -4.95 17.03 -5.44
CA VAL A 76 -5.53 16.41 -6.64
C VAL A 76 -6.95 15.92 -6.40
N ILE A 77 -7.20 15.25 -5.27
CA ILE A 77 -8.48 14.58 -5.00
C ILE A 77 -9.43 15.50 -4.22
N ASN A 78 -8.91 16.52 -3.53
CA ASN A 78 -9.65 17.48 -2.73
C ASN A 78 -10.61 16.82 -1.72
N ASN A 79 -10.17 15.70 -1.13
CA ASN A 79 -10.90 15.00 -0.08
C ASN A 79 -9.98 14.67 1.10
N MET A 80 -10.57 14.32 2.23
CA MET A 80 -9.83 13.95 3.44
C MET A 80 -9.46 12.45 3.49
N GLN A 81 -9.47 11.74 2.37
CA GLN A 81 -9.03 10.34 2.32
C GLN A 81 -7.52 10.24 2.48
N LEU A 82 -7.09 9.20 3.19
CA LEU A 82 -5.68 8.90 3.36
C LEU A 82 -5.17 8.19 2.11
N ASN A 83 -4.01 8.61 1.64
CA ASN A 83 -3.36 7.98 0.49
C ASN A 83 -3.05 6.49 0.73
N ILE A 84 -2.85 5.76 -0.37
CA ILE A 84 -2.56 4.32 -0.39
C ILE A 84 -1.34 3.90 0.45
N LEU A 85 -0.40 4.81 0.72
CA LEU A 85 0.76 4.50 1.57
C LEU A 85 0.33 4.29 3.03
N PHE A 86 -0.72 4.97 3.50
CA PHE A 86 -1.31 4.67 4.80
C PHE A 86 -1.95 3.27 4.84
N THR A 87 -2.63 2.87 3.77
CA THR A 87 -3.17 1.51 3.64
C THR A 87 -2.06 0.46 3.76
N PHE A 88 -0.95 0.66 3.04
CA PHE A 88 0.21 -0.22 3.17
C PHE A 88 0.88 -0.14 4.54
N LEU A 89 0.90 1.02 5.19
CA LEU A 89 1.43 1.17 6.54
C LEU A 89 0.64 0.32 7.56
N VAL A 90 -0.69 0.30 7.45
CA VAL A 90 -1.55 -0.57 8.26
C VAL A 90 -1.22 -2.05 8.01
N SER A 91 -1.04 -2.47 6.76
CA SER A 91 -0.61 -3.83 6.42
C SER A 91 0.74 -4.19 7.03
N VAL A 92 1.74 -3.29 6.93
CA VAL A 92 3.10 -3.53 7.47
C VAL A 92 3.07 -3.70 8.98
N ILE A 93 2.31 -2.87 9.69
CA ILE A 93 2.15 -2.96 11.14
C ILE A 93 1.43 -4.26 11.53
N GLY A 94 0.37 -4.63 10.81
CA GLY A 94 -0.30 -5.91 11.00
C GLY A 94 0.64 -7.11 10.81
N ILE A 95 1.45 -7.10 9.74
CA ILE A 95 2.48 -8.12 9.51
C ILE A 95 3.54 -8.12 10.62
N ALA A 96 3.92 -6.96 11.15
CA ALA A 96 4.87 -6.87 12.26
C ALA A 96 4.31 -7.57 13.53
N PHE A 97 3.03 -7.39 13.85
CA PHE A 97 2.39 -8.13 14.95
C PHE A 97 2.36 -9.64 14.70
N LEU A 98 2.10 -10.07 13.46
CA LEU A 98 2.13 -11.49 13.10
C LEU A 98 3.54 -12.09 13.26
N LYS A 99 4.59 -11.33 12.93
CA LYS A 99 5.99 -11.76 13.13
C LYS A 99 6.39 -11.89 14.60
N GLU A 100 5.80 -11.09 15.48
CA GLU A 100 6.03 -11.16 16.92
C GLU A 100 5.16 -12.24 17.62
N GLU A 101 4.52 -13.14 16.84
CA GLU A 101 3.55 -14.15 17.32
C GLU A 101 2.32 -13.57 18.06
N LYS A 102 2.08 -12.26 17.95
CA LYS A 102 0.94 -11.54 18.54
C LYS A 102 -0.29 -11.60 17.61
N LYS A 103 -0.70 -12.80 17.22
CA LYS A 103 -1.70 -13.04 16.16
C LYS A 103 -3.05 -12.34 16.41
N LEU A 104 -3.55 -12.36 17.64
CA LEU A 104 -4.81 -11.69 18.00
C LEU A 104 -4.72 -10.17 17.78
N TYR A 105 -3.67 -9.53 18.30
CA TYR A 105 -3.46 -8.09 18.11
C TYR A 105 -3.27 -7.72 16.64
N GLY A 106 -2.54 -8.55 15.88
CA GLY A 106 -2.38 -8.37 14.43
C GLY A 106 -3.72 -8.46 13.70
N LEU A 107 -4.56 -9.45 14.03
CA LEU A 107 -5.87 -9.62 13.41
C LEU A 107 -6.82 -8.46 13.75
N LEU A 108 -6.89 -8.06 15.02
CA LEU A 108 -7.69 -6.91 15.45
C LEU A 108 -7.23 -5.63 14.76
N TRP A 109 -5.91 -5.42 14.63
CA TRP A 109 -5.35 -4.28 13.91
C TRP A 109 -5.78 -4.26 12.43
N LEU A 110 -5.67 -5.39 11.74
CA LEU A 110 -6.02 -5.54 10.33
C LEU A 110 -7.53 -5.42 10.06
N LEU A 111 -8.38 -5.65 11.07
CA LEU A 111 -9.83 -5.53 10.95
C LEU A 111 -10.34 -4.14 11.35
N VAL A 112 -9.90 -3.61 12.49
CA VAL A 112 -10.47 -2.39 13.08
C VAL A 112 -9.97 -1.15 12.36
N VAL A 113 -8.67 -1.03 12.13
CA VAL A 113 -8.07 0.21 11.59
C VAL A 113 -8.66 0.57 10.22
N PRO A 114 -8.85 -0.35 9.26
CA PRO A 114 -9.41 0.00 7.96
C PRO A 114 -10.89 0.37 7.98
N ILE A 115 -11.61 0.05 9.06
CA ILE A 115 -13.04 0.40 9.21
C ILE A 115 -13.19 1.81 9.76
N ILE A 116 -12.33 2.20 10.71
CA ILE A 116 -12.44 3.49 11.41
C ILE A 116 -11.68 4.63 10.72
N SER A 117 -10.86 4.33 9.71
CA SER A 117 -10.03 5.32 9.01
C SER A 117 -10.37 5.38 7.52
N PRO A 118 -10.30 6.56 6.88
CA PRO A 118 -10.67 6.74 5.48
C PRO A 118 -9.53 6.30 4.55
N LEU A 119 -9.13 5.03 4.63
CA LEU A 119 -8.06 4.46 3.82
C LEU A 119 -8.50 4.24 2.37
N GLU A 120 -7.63 4.60 1.43
CA GLU A 120 -7.77 4.13 0.04
C GLU A 120 -7.81 2.59 0.01
N TYR A 121 -8.82 2.04 -0.67
CA TYR A 121 -9.11 0.60 -0.80
C TYR A 121 -9.55 -0.14 0.48
N GLY A 122 -9.64 0.54 1.64
CA GLY A 122 -10.18 -0.01 2.89
C GLY A 122 -9.63 -1.39 3.26
N LEU A 123 -10.50 -2.31 3.66
CA LEU A 123 -10.12 -3.69 4.02
C LEU A 123 -9.40 -4.42 2.88
N TYR A 124 -9.88 -4.30 1.64
CA TYR A 124 -9.26 -4.95 0.48
C TYR A 124 -7.80 -4.51 0.34
N GLY A 125 -7.55 -3.21 0.43
CA GLY A 125 -6.24 -2.60 0.36
C GLY A 125 -5.25 -3.17 1.38
N VAL A 126 -5.74 -3.37 2.60
CA VAL A 126 -4.92 -3.82 3.73
C VAL A 126 -4.63 -5.32 3.68
N TRP A 127 -5.60 -6.14 3.27
CA TRP A 127 -5.47 -7.59 3.28
C TRP A 127 -4.62 -8.16 2.14
N VAL A 128 -4.61 -7.55 0.96
CA VAL A 128 -3.85 -8.08 -0.19
C VAL A 128 -2.34 -8.21 0.10
N PRO A 129 -1.62 -7.19 0.63
CA PRO A 129 -0.23 -7.34 1.02
C PRO A 129 -0.01 -8.41 2.11
N VAL A 130 -0.95 -8.53 3.05
CA VAL A 130 -0.88 -9.53 4.13
C VAL A 130 -0.99 -10.94 3.58
N LEU A 131 -1.92 -11.19 2.67
CA LEU A 131 -2.09 -12.47 2.00
C LEU A 131 -0.82 -12.84 1.21
N PHE A 132 -0.27 -11.90 0.42
CA PHE A 132 1.00 -12.14 -0.27
C PHE A 132 2.15 -12.48 0.68
N TYR A 133 2.19 -11.85 1.85
CA TYR A 133 3.19 -12.17 2.86
C TYR A 133 3.00 -13.58 3.43
N LEU A 134 1.76 -13.94 3.83
CA LEU A 134 1.44 -15.25 4.42
C LEU A 134 1.65 -16.41 3.45
N PHE A 135 1.18 -16.29 2.22
CA PHE A 135 1.33 -17.35 1.21
C PHE A 135 2.78 -17.53 0.77
N ARG A 136 3.60 -16.47 0.83
CA ARG A 136 5.04 -16.57 0.55
C ARG A 136 5.83 -17.26 1.67
N GLN A 137 5.36 -17.18 2.92
CA GLN A 137 6.03 -17.81 4.06
C GLN A 137 5.94 -19.34 4.03
N LYS A 138 4.88 -19.90 3.41
CA LYS A 138 4.76 -21.35 3.22
C LYS A 138 5.61 -21.80 2.03
N LYS A 139 6.86 -22.16 2.31
CA LYS A 139 7.70 -22.98 1.43
C LYS A 139 8.37 -24.07 2.24
#